data_AF-A0A7W6R8Q6-F1
#
_entry.id   AF-A0A7W6R8Q6-F1
#
_cell.length_a   1.000
_cell.length_b   1.000
_cell.length_c   1.000
_cell.angle_alpha   90.00
_cell.angle_beta   90.00
_cell.angle_gamma   90.00
#
_symmetry.space_group_name_H-M   'P 1'
#
loop_
_entity.id
_entity.type
_entity.pdbx_description
1 polymer ?
#
loop_
_entity_poly.entity_id
_entity_poly.type
_entity_poly.pdbx_seq_one_letter_code
_entity_poly.pdbx_strand_id
1 'polypeptide(L)'
;MGMVEITNGSGRNKTYQDRDSEDPATMEASADLSDQKARFCAEIAALATAVMGGDLTRRMHADYADPDLGRSSAILNQLIASIGDNLQDFNDAMAALAQGDLHRRVREKHRGAFGPLQKNFNLAIATVRTVLGEQGSDQFTDKAAKFRRMLTAFTRDETVFAIRISDEDSRPIPSPPHDLWLKLADALDGFSV
;
A
#
# COMPACT_ATOMS: atom_id res chain seq x y z
N MET A 1 -76.60 49.69 0.51
CA MET A 1 -75.66 50.48 1.34
C MET A 1 -76.27 50.57 2.74
N GLY A 2 -75.54 50.12 3.77
CA GLY A 2 -75.90 50.19 5.21
C GLY A 2 -76.53 48.88 5.75
N MET A 3 -75.80 48.03 6.49
CA MET A 3 -75.62 48.05 7.96
C MET A 3 -76.91 47.55 8.65
N VAL A 4 -76.96 46.42 9.36
CA VAL A 4 -76.36 46.12 10.66
C VAL A 4 -76.55 44.60 10.89
N GLU A 5 -75.57 43.87 11.39
CA GLU A 5 -75.82 42.95 12.50
C GLU A 5 -74.54 42.64 13.28
N ILE A 6 -74.61 43.03 14.54
CA ILE A 6 -73.61 42.94 15.58
C ILE A 6 -73.69 41.56 16.24
N THR A 7 -72.54 40.89 16.28
CA THR A 7 -72.01 40.11 17.41
C THR A 7 -73.02 39.33 18.27
N ASN A 8 -72.99 37.99 18.18
CA ASN A 8 -72.53 37.11 19.27
C ASN A 8 -72.76 35.64 18.87
N GLY A 9 -71.70 34.96 18.45
CA GLY A 9 -71.71 33.55 18.07
C GLY A 9 -70.67 32.80 18.89
N SER A 10 -71.12 32.24 20.00
CA SER A 10 -70.41 31.38 20.92
C SER A 10 -69.63 30.24 20.24
N GLY A 11 -68.38 30.05 20.68
CA GLY A 11 -67.80 28.74 20.90
C GLY A 11 -67.54 27.85 19.68
N ARG A 12 -66.30 27.89 19.19
CA ARG A 12 -65.44 26.69 19.12
C ARG A 12 -64.02 27.10 18.77
N ASN A 13 -63.25 27.32 19.83
CA ASN A 13 -61.82 27.08 19.80
C ASN A 13 -61.63 25.60 19.41
N LYS A 14 -61.29 25.33 18.15
CA LYS A 14 -60.82 24.01 17.75
C LYS A 14 -59.30 24.08 17.66
N THR A 15 -58.70 24.15 18.84
CA THR A 15 -57.40 23.53 19.08
C THR A 15 -57.43 22.11 18.56
N TYR A 16 -56.74 21.90 17.45
CA TYR A 16 -56.01 20.68 17.15
C TYR A 16 -54.67 21.14 16.54
N GLN A 17 -53.79 21.63 17.42
CA GLN A 17 -52.41 21.15 17.41
C GLN A 17 -52.46 19.62 17.61
N ASP A 18 -51.45 18.93 17.11
CA ASP A 18 -51.29 17.47 17.02
C ASP A 18 -51.97 16.79 15.83
N ARG A 19 -51.27 16.87 14.68
CA ARG A 19 -50.80 15.66 13.99
C ARG A 19 -49.38 15.86 13.47
N ASP A 20 -48.46 16.25 14.36
CA ASP A 20 -47.06 15.83 14.23
C ASP A 20 -46.93 14.44 14.87
N SER A 21 -47.84 13.55 14.50
CA SER A 21 -47.62 12.12 14.65
C SER A 21 -46.83 11.71 13.42
N GLU A 22 -45.59 12.20 13.30
CA GLU A 22 -44.63 11.52 12.46
C GLU A 22 -44.58 10.09 12.99
N ASP A 23 -45.09 9.15 12.20
CA ASP A 23 -45.12 7.75 12.58
C ASP A 23 -43.72 7.36 13.08
N PRO A 24 -43.58 6.72 14.25
CA PRO A 24 -42.26 6.38 14.80
C PRO A 24 -41.40 5.61 13.79
N ALA A 25 -42.04 4.79 12.94
CA ALA A 25 -41.39 4.08 11.83
C ALA A 25 -40.81 5.02 10.74
N THR A 26 -41.44 6.17 10.48
CA THR A 26 -40.96 7.16 9.49
C THR A 26 -39.77 7.94 10.06
N MET A 27 -39.82 8.28 11.35
CA MET A 27 -38.72 8.97 12.03
C MET A 27 -37.49 8.06 12.18
N GLU A 28 -37.69 6.77 12.50
CA GLU A 28 -36.62 5.75 12.52
C GLU A 28 -36.02 5.51 11.13
N ALA A 29 -36.84 5.39 10.07
CA ALA A 29 -36.35 5.18 8.71
C ALA A 29 -35.56 6.39 8.16
N SER A 30 -35.97 7.62 8.51
CA SER A 30 -35.25 8.83 8.10
C SER A 30 -33.91 9.01 8.85
N ALA A 31 -33.87 8.65 10.14
CA ALA A 31 -32.64 8.63 10.93
C ALA A 31 -31.65 7.59 10.39
N ASP A 32 -32.10 6.36 10.09
CA ASP A 32 -31.25 5.30 9.52
C ASP A 32 -30.67 5.70 8.16
N LEU A 33 -31.47 6.31 7.28
CA LEU A 33 -30.97 6.82 6.00
C LEU A 33 -29.91 7.93 6.18
N SER A 34 -30.12 8.84 7.13
CA SER A 34 -29.14 9.89 7.44
C SER A 34 -27.83 9.31 7.96
N ASP A 35 -27.91 8.32 8.84
CA ASP A 35 -26.75 7.62 9.40
C ASP A 35 -25.98 6.86 8.30
N GLN A 36 -26.67 6.20 7.38
CA GLN A 36 -26.05 5.53 6.24
C GLN A 36 -25.32 6.51 5.32
N LYS A 37 -25.93 7.67 5.02
CA LYS A 37 -25.27 8.72 4.22
C LYS A 37 -24.03 9.27 4.92
N ALA A 38 -24.10 9.49 6.24
CA ALA A 38 -22.95 9.97 7.02
C ALA A 38 -21.79 8.95 6.99
N ARG A 39 -22.09 7.65 7.17
CA ARG A 39 -21.11 6.57 7.07
C ARG A 39 -20.48 6.49 5.68
N PHE A 40 -21.30 6.54 4.63
CA PHE A 40 -20.84 6.53 3.24
C PHE A 40 -19.85 7.68 2.96
N CYS A 41 -20.18 8.91 3.37
CA CYS A 41 -19.30 10.06 3.24
C CYS A 41 -17.97 9.88 3.99
N ALA A 42 -18.02 9.35 5.21
CA ALA A 42 -16.81 9.08 6.00
C ALA A 42 -15.93 8.01 5.34
N GLU A 43 -16.53 6.96 4.77
CA GLU A 43 -15.79 5.93 4.04
C GLU A 43 -15.15 6.48 2.76
N ILE A 44 -15.84 7.32 1.99
CA ILE A 44 -15.24 7.98 0.82
C ILE A 44 -14.04 8.81 1.23
N ALA A 45 -14.15 9.60 2.31
CA ALA A 45 -13.04 10.41 2.78
C ALA A 45 -11.83 9.53 3.16
N ALA A 46 -12.06 8.46 3.91
CA ALA A 46 -11.01 7.53 4.31
C ALA A 46 -10.40 6.77 3.11
N LEU A 47 -11.22 6.40 2.13
CA LEU A 47 -10.79 5.78 0.88
C LEU A 47 -9.93 6.74 0.06
N ALA A 48 -10.36 7.99 -0.08
CA ALA A 48 -9.61 9.03 -0.79
C ALA A 48 -8.24 9.26 -0.13
N THR A 49 -8.18 9.35 1.20
CA THR A 49 -6.91 9.44 1.93
C THR A 49 -6.00 8.25 1.64
N ALA A 50 -6.54 7.02 1.65
CA ALA A 50 -5.76 5.82 1.36
C ALA A 50 -5.22 5.81 -0.08
N VAL A 51 -6.08 6.10 -1.06
CA VAL A 51 -5.71 6.15 -2.49
C VAL A 51 -4.69 7.24 -2.77
N MET A 52 -4.83 8.43 -2.16
CA MET A 52 -3.81 9.49 -2.25
C MET A 52 -2.48 9.06 -1.62
N GLY A 53 -2.51 8.21 -0.60
CA GLY A 53 -1.33 7.58 0.00
C GLY A 53 -0.76 6.40 -0.81
N GLY A 54 -1.37 6.04 -1.94
CA GLY A 54 -0.95 4.92 -2.79
C GLY A 54 -1.52 3.56 -2.40
N ASP A 55 -2.37 3.48 -1.36
CA ASP A 55 -3.07 2.26 -1.01
C ASP A 55 -4.31 2.08 -1.90
N LEU A 56 -4.15 1.26 -2.93
CA LEU A 56 -5.21 0.84 -3.85
C LEU A 56 -5.86 -0.49 -3.45
N THR A 57 -5.58 -1.00 -2.24
CA THR A 57 -6.15 -2.27 -1.73
C THR A 57 -7.39 -2.06 -0.87
N ARG A 58 -7.54 -0.86 -0.30
CA ARG A 58 -8.71 -0.48 0.49
C ARG A 58 -10.00 -0.47 -0.33
N ARG A 59 -11.11 -0.87 0.30
CA ARG A 59 -12.46 -0.92 -0.30
C ARG A 59 -13.47 -0.27 0.63
N MET A 60 -14.54 0.27 0.05
CA MET A 60 -15.74 0.67 0.79
C MET A 60 -16.59 -0.56 1.13
N HIS A 61 -17.35 -0.49 2.21
CA HIS A 61 -18.38 -1.48 2.49
C HIS A 61 -19.52 -1.35 1.47
N ALA A 62 -20.35 -2.38 1.37
CA ALA A 62 -21.45 -2.47 0.40
C ALA A 62 -22.80 -2.77 1.04
N ASP A 63 -22.87 -2.81 2.38
CA ASP A 63 -24.05 -3.11 3.18
C ASP A 63 -24.90 -1.86 3.47
N TYR A 64 -25.17 -1.07 2.43
CA TYR A 64 -26.11 0.04 2.49
C TYR A 64 -27.53 -0.45 2.20
N ALA A 65 -28.51 -0.05 3.00
CA ALA A 65 -29.92 -0.31 2.72
C ALA A 65 -30.40 0.54 1.54
N ASP A 66 -29.81 1.72 1.35
CA ASP A 66 -30.02 2.53 0.15
C ASP A 66 -29.28 1.90 -1.07
N PRO A 67 -30.02 1.45 -2.10
CA PRO A 67 -29.44 0.80 -3.27
C PRO A 67 -28.53 1.73 -4.10
N ASP A 68 -28.73 3.05 -4.04
CA ASP A 68 -27.90 4.01 -4.76
C ASP A 68 -26.53 4.19 -4.08
N LEU A 69 -26.48 4.14 -2.74
CA LEU A 69 -25.23 4.12 -1.98
C LEU A 69 -24.46 2.81 -2.21
N GLY A 70 -25.17 1.67 -2.20
CA GLY A 70 -24.59 0.37 -2.53
C GLY A 70 -24.02 0.32 -3.96
N ARG A 71 -24.73 0.89 -4.94
CA ARG A 71 -24.22 1.00 -6.31
C ARG A 71 -22.99 1.90 -6.40
N SER A 72 -23.01 3.04 -5.71
CA SER A 72 -21.91 4.01 -5.74
C SER A 72 -20.62 3.45 -5.13
N SER A 73 -20.71 2.77 -3.99
CA SER A 73 -19.59 2.08 -3.36
C SER A 73 -19.01 0.98 -4.26
N ALA A 74 -19.86 0.21 -4.94
CA ALA A 74 -19.43 -0.80 -5.90
C ALA A 74 -18.65 -0.20 -7.09
N ILE A 75 -19.14 0.92 -7.66
CA ILE A 75 -18.46 1.63 -8.76
C ILE A 75 -17.11 2.17 -8.30
N LEU A 76 -17.03 2.77 -7.11
CA LEU A 76 -15.78 3.29 -6.55
C LEU A 76 -14.76 2.17 -6.31
N ASN A 77 -15.20 1.05 -5.76
CA ASN A 77 -14.37 -0.14 -5.56
C ASN A 77 -13.83 -0.69 -6.90
N GLN A 78 -14.67 -0.76 -7.94
CA GLN A 78 -14.25 -1.19 -9.28
C GLN A 78 -13.25 -0.22 -9.91
N LEU A 79 -13.45 1.09 -9.74
CA LEU A 79 -12.53 2.10 -10.25
C LEU A 79 -11.13 1.93 -9.64
N ILE A 80 -11.06 1.81 -8.31
CA ILE A 80 -9.78 1.65 -7.60
C ILE A 80 -9.11 0.33 -7.96
N ALA A 81 -9.88 -0.76 -8.02
CA ALA A 81 -9.36 -2.06 -8.44
C ALA A 81 -8.76 -2.00 -9.85
N SER A 82 -9.46 -1.36 -10.80
CA SER A 82 -8.95 -1.16 -12.16
C SER A 82 -7.64 -0.38 -12.16
N ILE A 83 -7.53 0.72 -11.42
CA ILE A 83 -6.27 1.48 -11.31
C ILE A 83 -5.15 0.60 -10.73
N GLY A 84 -5.45 -0.16 -9.68
CA GLY A 84 -4.51 -1.09 -9.04
C GLY A 84 -4.01 -2.16 -10.00
N ASP A 85 -4.90 -2.82 -10.73
CA ASP A 85 -4.57 -3.86 -11.70
C ASP A 85 -3.68 -3.30 -12.82
N ASN A 86 -4.01 -2.11 -13.35
CA ASN A 86 -3.20 -1.46 -14.37
C ASN A 86 -1.79 -1.17 -13.84
N LEU A 87 -1.66 -0.62 -12.62
CA LEU A 87 -0.37 -0.32 -12.00
C LEU A 87 0.44 -1.59 -11.70
N GLN A 88 -0.23 -2.67 -11.29
CA GLN A 88 0.42 -3.94 -10.99
C GLN A 88 1.12 -4.54 -12.22
N ASP A 89 0.52 -4.46 -13.41
CA ASP A 89 1.18 -4.93 -14.64
C ASP A 89 2.52 -4.20 -14.90
N PHE A 90 2.60 -2.91 -14.58
CA PHE A 90 3.83 -2.13 -14.70
C PHE A 90 4.84 -2.48 -13.60
N ASN A 91 4.37 -2.67 -12.36
CA ASN A 91 5.23 -3.12 -11.26
C ASN A 91 5.85 -4.47 -11.57
N ASP A 92 5.07 -5.42 -12.09
CA ASP A 92 5.57 -6.74 -12.49
C ASP A 92 6.60 -6.63 -13.61
N ALA A 93 6.37 -5.77 -14.60
CA ALA A 93 7.31 -5.55 -15.69
C ALA A 93 8.59 -4.85 -15.23
N MET A 94 8.50 -3.88 -14.32
CA MET A 94 9.65 -3.24 -13.66
C MET A 94 10.42 -4.23 -12.79
N ALA A 95 9.74 -5.10 -12.05
CA ALA A 95 10.36 -6.13 -11.23
C ALA A 95 11.11 -7.15 -12.09
N ALA A 96 10.58 -7.50 -13.27
CA ALA A 96 11.28 -8.33 -14.25
C ALA A 96 12.53 -7.63 -14.80
N LEU A 97 12.41 -6.35 -15.18
CA LEU A 97 13.54 -5.52 -15.62
C LEU A 97 14.64 -5.44 -14.55
N ALA A 98 14.29 -5.22 -13.29
CA ALA A 98 15.23 -5.19 -12.17
C ALA A 98 15.94 -6.55 -11.95
N GLN A 99 15.30 -7.65 -12.36
CA GLN A 99 15.90 -9.00 -12.35
C GLN A 99 16.74 -9.29 -13.59
N GLY A 100 16.88 -8.33 -14.50
CA GLY A 100 17.64 -8.50 -15.74
C GLY A 100 16.80 -8.97 -16.92
N ASP A 101 15.50 -9.24 -16.75
CA ASP A 101 14.64 -9.70 -17.83
C ASP A 101 14.20 -8.51 -18.71
N LEU A 102 14.95 -8.31 -19.80
CA LEU A 102 14.65 -7.32 -20.83
C LEU A 102 13.61 -7.81 -21.84
N HIS A 103 13.17 -9.07 -21.77
CA HIS A 103 12.18 -9.64 -22.69
C HIS A 103 10.76 -9.45 -22.19
N ARG A 104 10.57 -9.17 -20.90
CA ARG A 104 9.26 -8.82 -20.36
C ARG A 104 8.75 -7.52 -20.98
N ARG A 105 7.50 -7.54 -21.44
CA ARG A 105 6.78 -6.38 -21.97
C ARG A 105 5.42 -6.27 -21.30
N VAL A 106 4.92 -5.04 -21.21
CA VAL A 106 3.55 -4.80 -20.77
C VAL A 106 2.61 -5.09 -21.94
N ARG A 107 1.61 -5.95 -21.71
CA ARG A 107 0.66 -6.42 -22.74
C ARG A 107 -0.17 -5.26 -23.31
N GLU A 108 -0.51 -5.33 -24.60
CA GLU A 108 -1.37 -4.36 -25.30
C GLU A 108 -2.85 -4.48 -24.91
N LYS A 109 -3.14 -4.17 -23.66
CA LYS A 109 -4.50 -4.09 -23.11
C LYS A 109 -4.84 -2.71 -22.52
N HIS A 110 -3.85 -1.87 -22.29
CA HIS A 110 -4.03 -0.60 -21.59
C HIS A 110 -4.54 0.49 -22.54
N ARG A 111 -5.63 1.15 -22.16
CA ARG A 111 -6.27 2.24 -22.93
C ARG A 111 -6.27 3.54 -22.12
N GLY A 112 -6.63 4.64 -22.77
CA GLY A 112 -6.68 5.95 -22.13
C GLY A 112 -5.31 6.38 -21.59
N ALA A 113 -5.28 6.94 -20.38
CA ALA A 113 -4.07 7.46 -19.74
C ALA A 113 -2.94 6.42 -19.58
N PHE A 114 -3.26 5.12 -19.49
CA PHE A 114 -2.26 4.05 -19.36
C PHE A 114 -1.64 3.62 -20.70
N GLY A 115 -2.27 3.95 -21.83
CA GLY A 115 -1.76 3.58 -23.16
C GLY A 115 -0.39 4.19 -23.49
N PRO A 116 -0.21 5.52 -23.35
CA PRO A 116 1.09 6.16 -23.51
C PRO A 116 2.15 5.61 -22.54
N LEU A 117 1.80 5.35 -21.28
CA LEU A 117 2.70 4.76 -20.30
C LEU A 117 3.21 3.38 -20.77
N GLN A 118 2.30 2.53 -21.24
CA GLN A 118 2.63 1.23 -21.83
C GLN A 118 3.59 1.34 -23.02
N LYS A 119 3.30 2.27 -23.96
CA LYS A 119 4.15 2.49 -25.13
C LYS A 119 5.55 2.95 -24.73
N ASN A 120 5.63 3.94 -23.83
CA ASN A 120 6.90 4.49 -23.37
C ASN A 120 7.74 3.45 -22.63
N PHE A 121 7.11 2.65 -21.77
CA PHE A 121 7.79 1.57 -21.06
C PHE A 121 8.35 0.52 -22.03
N ASN A 122 7.51 0.03 -22.94
CA ASN A 122 7.93 -0.96 -23.93
C ASN A 122 9.01 -0.42 -24.88
N LEU A 123 8.97 0.87 -25.20
CA LEU A 123 10.02 1.55 -25.98
C LEU A 123 11.33 1.61 -25.19
N ALA A 124 11.29 1.99 -23.91
CA ALA A 124 12.49 2.07 -23.07
C ALA A 124 13.22 0.72 -22.99
N ILE A 125 12.48 -0.38 -22.76
CA ILE A 125 13.06 -1.74 -22.77
C ILE A 125 13.66 -2.08 -24.13
N ALA A 126 12.97 -1.76 -25.23
CA ALA A 126 13.49 -2.00 -26.57
C ALA A 126 14.78 -1.19 -26.83
N THR A 127 14.83 0.07 -26.39
CA THR A 127 16.02 0.91 -26.51
C THR A 127 17.19 0.33 -25.73
N VAL A 128 16.99 -0.10 -24.48
CA VAL A 128 18.04 -0.75 -23.68
C VAL A 128 18.58 -1.99 -24.39
N ARG A 129 17.69 -2.85 -24.91
CA ARG A 129 18.10 -4.03 -25.68
C ARG A 129 18.89 -3.68 -26.93
N THR A 130 18.45 -2.67 -27.68
CA THR A 130 19.14 -2.22 -28.89
C THR A 130 20.54 -1.70 -28.57
N VAL A 131 20.71 -0.93 -27.49
CA VAL A 131 22.01 -0.38 -27.07
C VAL A 131 22.95 -1.48 -26.59
N LEU A 132 22.44 -2.48 -25.87
CA LEU A 132 23.26 -3.61 -25.40
C LEU A 132 23.57 -4.62 -26.51
N GLY A 133 22.73 -4.69 -27.56
CA GLY A 133 22.75 -5.78 -28.52
C GLY A 133 22.38 -7.13 -27.89
N GLU A 134 22.30 -8.19 -28.69
CA GLU A 134 21.94 -9.53 -28.21
C GLU A 134 22.93 -10.04 -27.15
N GLN A 135 24.23 -9.95 -27.44
CA GLN A 135 25.28 -10.41 -26.52
C GLN A 135 25.31 -9.62 -25.20
N GLY A 136 25.05 -8.31 -25.23
CA GLY A 136 25.01 -7.49 -24.02
C GLY A 136 23.76 -7.74 -23.18
N SER A 137 22.62 -8.01 -23.81
CA SER A 137 21.37 -8.39 -23.14
C SER A 137 21.53 -9.69 -22.34
N ASP A 138 22.17 -10.70 -22.95
CA ASP A 138 22.43 -11.98 -22.29
C ASP A 138 23.41 -11.83 -21.13
N GLN A 139 24.51 -11.08 -21.35
CA GLN A 139 25.48 -10.78 -20.28
C GLN A 139 24.86 -9.99 -19.13
N PHE A 140 23.95 -9.05 -19.41
CA PHE A 140 23.23 -8.30 -18.40
C PHE A 140 22.36 -9.22 -17.54
N THR A 141 21.61 -10.12 -18.18
CA THR A 141 20.77 -11.12 -17.51
C THR A 141 21.60 -12.04 -16.61
N ASP A 142 22.74 -12.55 -17.10
CA ASP A 142 23.63 -13.40 -16.31
C ASP A 142 24.21 -12.66 -15.10
N LYS A 143 24.69 -11.43 -15.29
CA LYS A 143 25.22 -10.58 -14.21
C LYS A 143 24.15 -10.30 -13.16
N ALA A 144 22.92 -9.97 -13.56
CA ALA A 144 21.80 -9.75 -12.66
C ALA A 144 21.45 -11.02 -11.86
N ALA A 145 21.43 -12.18 -12.52
CA ALA A 145 21.20 -13.47 -11.86
C ALA A 145 22.30 -13.80 -10.83
N LYS A 146 23.57 -13.56 -11.18
CA LYS A 146 24.72 -13.74 -10.27
C LYS A 146 24.63 -12.81 -9.07
N PHE A 147 24.32 -11.53 -9.28
CA PHE A 147 24.16 -10.55 -8.22
C PHE A 147 23.04 -10.95 -7.25
N ARG A 148 21.88 -11.39 -7.76
CA ARG A 148 20.79 -11.88 -6.92
C ARG A 148 21.20 -13.09 -6.08
N ARG A 149 21.91 -14.07 -6.67
CA ARG A 149 22.44 -15.22 -5.92
C ARG A 149 23.37 -14.77 -4.78
N MET A 150 24.18 -13.74 -5.03
CA MET A 150 25.05 -13.14 -4.01
C MET A 150 24.22 -12.48 -2.89
N LEU A 151 23.18 -11.71 -3.22
CA LEU A 151 22.27 -11.12 -2.23
C LEU A 151 21.57 -12.19 -1.38
N THR A 152 21.09 -13.27 -1.99
CA THR A 152 20.44 -14.38 -1.25
C THR A 152 21.42 -15.15 -0.37
N ALA A 153 22.66 -15.34 -0.81
CA ALA A 153 23.69 -15.95 0.02
C ALA A 153 24.03 -15.07 1.22
N PHE A 154 24.10 -13.74 1.01
CA PHE A 154 24.37 -12.77 2.06
C PHE A 154 23.24 -12.69 3.10
N THR A 155 21.97 -12.66 2.67
CA THR A 155 20.83 -12.64 3.61
C THR A 155 20.63 -13.96 4.35
N ARG A 156 21.21 -15.07 3.88
CA ARG A 156 21.17 -16.37 4.57
C ARG A 156 22.21 -16.46 5.70
N ASP A 157 23.30 -15.69 5.62
CA ASP A 157 24.43 -15.74 6.55
C ASP A 157 24.25 -14.87 7.83
N GLU A 158 23.15 -14.11 7.94
CA GLU A 158 22.81 -13.39 9.20
C GLU A 158 22.45 -14.33 10.35
N THR A 159 22.20 -15.63 10.09
CA THR A 159 21.90 -16.60 11.16
C THR A 159 23.12 -17.28 11.77
N VAL A 160 24.35 -17.03 11.30
CA VAL A 160 25.56 -17.76 11.76
C VAL A 160 26.63 -16.86 12.40
N PHE A 161 26.58 -15.54 12.25
CA PHE A 161 27.43 -14.64 13.04
C PHE A 161 26.70 -14.09 14.26
N ALA A 162 26.36 -14.99 15.20
CA ALA A 162 26.25 -14.55 16.57
C ALA A 162 27.64 -14.02 16.97
N ILE A 163 27.79 -12.69 16.99
CA ILE A 163 28.87 -12.03 17.73
C ILE A 163 28.71 -12.52 19.17
N ARG A 164 29.49 -13.55 19.54
CA ARG A 164 29.60 -14.00 20.91
C ARG A 164 30.29 -12.87 21.65
N ILE A 165 29.50 -12.04 22.32
CA ILE A 165 30.01 -11.17 23.37
C ILE A 165 30.70 -12.09 24.37
N SER A 166 31.99 -11.82 24.61
CA SER A 166 32.86 -12.60 25.48
C SER A 166 32.13 -13.01 26.75
N ASP A 167 31.99 -14.32 26.97
CA ASP A 167 31.60 -14.85 28.26
C ASP A 167 32.74 -14.63 29.25
N GLU A 168 32.44 -14.43 30.53
CA GLU A 168 33.35 -13.96 31.59
C GLU A 168 34.52 -14.94 31.87
N ASP A 169 34.46 -16.15 31.30
CA ASP A 169 35.53 -17.18 31.34
C ASP A 169 36.37 -17.29 30.05
N SER A 170 36.16 -16.40 29.07
CA SER A 170 36.91 -16.43 27.81
C SER A 170 38.34 -15.93 28.05
N ARG A 171 39.30 -16.86 28.16
CA ARG A 171 40.72 -16.51 28.20
C ARG A 171 41.08 -15.73 26.93
N PRO A 172 41.80 -14.59 27.03
CA PRO A 172 42.24 -13.85 25.85
C PRO A 172 42.97 -14.78 24.89
N ILE A 173 42.59 -14.78 23.62
CA ILE A 173 43.37 -15.46 22.57
C ILE A 173 44.67 -14.66 22.45
N PRO A 174 45.84 -15.23 22.81
CA PRO A 174 47.09 -14.51 22.69
C PRO A 174 47.33 -14.19 21.22
N SER A 175 47.58 -12.92 20.91
CA SER A 175 47.96 -12.54 19.56
C SER A 175 49.32 -13.20 19.25
N PRO A 176 49.49 -13.85 18.08
CA PRO A 176 50.75 -14.51 17.71
C PRO A 176 52.01 -13.64 17.91
N PRO A 177 51.97 -12.31 17.68
CA PRO A 177 53.12 -11.45 17.97
C PRO A 177 53.48 -11.36 19.46
N HIS A 178 52.49 -11.32 20.35
CA HIS A 178 52.73 -11.24 21.80
C HIS A 178 53.34 -12.53 22.35
N ASP A 179 52.91 -13.68 21.82
CA ASP A 179 53.42 -15.00 22.20
C ASP A 179 54.89 -15.20 21.76
N LEU A 180 55.25 -14.63 20.61
CA LEU A 180 56.64 -14.55 20.14
C LEU A 180 57.49 -13.66 21.04
N TRP A 181 56.95 -12.51 21.48
CA TRP A 181 57.66 -11.60 22.37
C TRP A 181 57.95 -12.23 23.74
N LEU A 182 56.99 -12.95 24.32
CA LEU A 182 57.19 -13.65 25.60
C LEU A 182 58.26 -14.75 25.50
N LYS A 183 58.22 -15.57 24.43
CA LYS A 183 59.22 -16.62 24.21
C LYS A 183 60.61 -16.06 23.95
N LEU A 184 60.70 -14.92 23.27
CA LEU A 184 61.98 -14.24 23.05
C LEU A 184 62.53 -13.65 24.34
N ALA A 185 61.69 -13.02 25.17
CA ALA A 185 62.10 -12.46 26.46
C ALA A 185 62.61 -13.56 27.41
N ASP A 186 61.90 -14.68 27.53
CA ASP A 186 62.30 -15.83 28.35
C ASP A 186 63.61 -16.46 27.86
N ALA A 187 63.79 -16.55 26.54
CA ALA A 187 65.04 -17.03 25.95
C ALA A 187 66.22 -16.08 26.24
N LEU A 188 66.00 -14.77 26.29
CA LEU A 188 67.04 -13.77 26.54
C LEU A 188 67.40 -13.65 28.03
N ASP A 189 66.43 -13.80 28.94
CA ASP A 189 66.68 -13.85 30.39
C ASP A 189 67.49 -15.09 30.79
N GLY A 190 67.35 -16.20 30.05
CA GLY A 190 68.16 -17.40 30.22
C GLY A 190 69.64 -17.28 29.81
N PHE A 191 70.08 -16.15 29.23
CA PHE A 191 71.46 -15.89 28.81
C PHE A 191 72.21 -14.87 29.69
N SER A 192 71.62 -14.39 30.79
CA SER A 192 72.35 -13.57 31.77
C SER A 192 72.99 -14.46 32.84
N VAL A 193 74.34 -14.39 32.92
CA VAL A 193 75.27 -15.16 33.77
C VAL A 193 74.85 -15.29 35.23
#